data_AF-A0A8I0MYF2-F1
#
_entry.id   AF-A0A8I0MYF2-F1
#
_cell.length_a   1.000
_cell.length_b   1.000
_cell.length_c   1.000
_cell.angle_alpha   90.00
_cell.angle_beta   90.00
_cell.angle_gamma   90.00
#
_symmetry.space_group_name_H-M   'P 1'
#
loop_
_entity.id
_entity.type
_entity.pdbx_description
1 polymer ?
#
loop_
_entity_poly.entity_id
_entity_poly.type
_entity_poly.pdbx_seq_one_letter_code
_entity_poly.pdbx_strand_id
1 'polypeptide(L)'
;MKYQLSILAMLAAWLLPHQSQANSHKIEHIASNLYPHVRITTEQYQPHSIMTSMTKHKLPGLSVAVIKNGQVVWVKGYGIANKETNTPVTTETLYQFA
;
A
#
# COMPACT_ATOMS: atom_id res chain seq x y z
N MET A 1 28.33 39.83 -1.29
CA MET A 1 28.64 38.39 -1.45
C MET A 1 27.98 37.45 -0.42
N LYS A 2 27.02 37.89 0.41
CA LYS A 2 26.39 37.04 1.45
C LYS A 2 25.08 36.34 1.02
N TYR A 3 24.45 36.78 -0.06
CA TYR A 3 23.15 36.24 -0.52
C TYR A 3 23.26 35.07 -1.52
N GLN A 4 24.43 34.88 -2.14
CA GLN A 4 24.67 33.79 -3.11
C GLN A 4 24.60 32.40 -2.45
N LEU A 5 25.05 32.28 -1.18
CA LEU A 5 24.98 31.02 -0.43
C LEU A 5 23.56 30.68 0.03
N SER A 6 22.71 31.67 0.31
CA SER A 6 21.33 31.45 0.78
C SER A 6 20.41 30.91 -0.32
N ILE A 7 20.62 31.32 -1.57
CA ILE A 7 19.79 30.89 -2.72
C ILE A 7 20.09 29.42 -3.07
N LEU A 8 21.34 28.97 -2.94
CA LEU A 8 21.73 27.60 -3.23
C LEU A 8 21.13 26.59 -2.23
N ALA A 9 20.99 26.99 -0.96
CA ALA A 9 20.36 26.18 0.08
C ALA A 9 18.84 25.98 -0.13
N MET A 10 18.13 26.96 -0.70
CA MET A 10 16.70 26.83 -1.02
C MET A 10 16.45 25.93 -2.24
N LEU A 11 17.38 25.86 -3.20
CA LEU A 11 17.27 24.97 -4.36
C LEU A 11 17.43 23.49 -3.97
N ALA A 12 18.31 23.20 -3.01
CA ALA A 12 18.56 21.83 -2.54
C ALA A 12 17.37 21.24 -1.76
N ALA A 13 16.56 22.08 -1.10
CA ALA A 13 15.39 21.64 -0.35
C ALA A 13 14.25 21.10 -1.25
N TRP A 14 14.25 21.42 -2.54
CA TRP A 14 13.28 20.91 -3.54
C TRP A 14 13.67 19.57 -4.17
N LEU A 15 14.89 19.09 -3.93
CA LEU A 15 15.38 17.79 -4.42
C LEU A 15 15.15 16.65 -3.42
N LEU A 16 14.63 16.95 -2.22
CA LEU A 16 14.18 15.92 -1.30
C LEU A 16 12.91 15.30 -1.91
N PRO A 17 12.88 13.98 -2.19
CA PRO A 17 11.61 13.32 -2.49
C PRO A 17 10.70 13.63 -1.31
N HIS A 18 9.59 14.33 -1.58
CA HIS A 18 8.56 14.54 -0.59
C HIS A 18 8.10 13.14 -0.22
N GLN A 19 8.59 12.60 0.90
CA GLN A 19 8.06 11.38 1.46
C GLN A 19 6.62 11.70 1.74
N SER A 20 5.72 11.23 0.86
CA SER A 20 4.31 11.15 1.14
C SER A 20 4.20 10.32 2.41
N GLN A 21 4.15 11.02 3.53
CA GLN A 21 3.81 10.45 4.82
C GLN A 21 2.38 10.00 4.68
N ALA A 22 2.23 8.78 4.18
CA ALA A 22 0.94 8.21 3.87
C ALA A 22 0.15 8.21 5.17
N ASN A 23 -1.08 8.73 5.09
CA ASN A 23 -2.01 8.81 6.21
C ASN A 23 -2.22 7.40 6.82
N SER A 24 -1.40 7.01 7.81
CA SER A 24 -1.34 5.65 8.37
C SER A 24 -2.71 5.17 8.84
N HIS A 25 -3.49 6.07 9.43
CA HIS A 25 -4.86 5.81 9.85
C HIS A 25 -5.82 5.45 8.69
N LYS A 26 -5.64 6.07 7.51
CA LYS A 26 -6.46 5.74 6.32
C LYS A 26 -6.04 4.40 5.73
N ILE A 27 -4.75 4.08 5.76
CA ILE A 27 -4.22 2.79 5.27
C ILE A 27 -4.76 1.65 6.10
N GLU A 28 -4.68 1.76 7.42
CA GLU A 28 -5.17 0.72 8.32
C GLU A 28 -6.68 0.52 8.13
N HIS A 29 -7.43 1.61 7.94
CA HIS A 29 -8.85 1.52 7.62
C HIS A 29 -9.11 0.77 6.31
N ILE A 30 -8.34 0.99 5.25
CA ILE A 30 -8.49 0.24 3.98
C ILE A 30 -8.15 -1.24 4.19
N ALA A 31 -7.07 -1.53 4.92
CA ALA A 31 -6.61 -2.90 5.14
C ALA A 31 -7.55 -3.72 6.03
N SER A 32 -8.28 -3.08 6.93
CA SER A 32 -9.20 -3.72 7.88
C SER A 32 -10.67 -3.73 7.43
N ASN A 33 -11.05 -2.88 6.46
CA ASN A 33 -12.44 -2.71 6.03
C ASN A 33 -12.65 -3.04 4.55
N LEU A 34 -12.34 -4.27 4.14
CA LEU A 34 -12.75 -4.76 2.84
C LEU A 34 -14.25 -5.01 2.80
N TYR A 35 -14.86 -4.59 1.70
CA TYR A 35 -16.26 -4.81 1.38
C TYR A 35 -16.43 -6.01 0.44
N PRO A 36 -17.61 -6.65 0.41
CA PRO A 36 -17.84 -7.78 -0.47
C PRO A 36 -17.98 -7.24 -1.90
N HIS A 37 -17.75 -8.12 -2.87
CA HIS A 37 -17.97 -7.79 -4.28
C HIS A 37 -19.44 -7.48 -4.61
N VAL A 38 -20.38 -7.98 -3.79
CA VAL A 38 -21.83 -7.75 -3.94
C VAL A 38 -22.38 -7.23 -2.62
N ARG A 39 -23.02 -6.05 -2.65
CA ARG A 39 -23.70 -5.44 -1.50
C ARG A 39 -25.20 -5.46 -1.76
N ILE A 40 -25.95 -6.11 -0.88
CA ILE A 40 -27.41 -6.11 -0.93
C ILE A 40 -27.91 -5.03 0.04
N THR A 41 -28.73 -4.10 -0.43
CA THR A 41 -29.21 -2.94 0.34
C THR A 41 -29.94 -3.34 1.63
N THR A 42 -30.54 -4.53 1.67
CA THR A 42 -31.31 -5.03 2.81
C THR A 42 -30.46 -5.74 3.87
N GLU A 43 -29.16 -5.94 3.64
CA GLU A 43 -28.29 -6.68 4.54
C GLU A 43 -27.22 -5.81 5.21
N GLN A 44 -26.97 -6.06 6.49
CA GLN A 44 -25.85 -5.48 7.22
C GLN A 44 -24.60 -6.32 6.97
N TYR A 45 -23.67 -5.77 6.17
CA TYR A 45 -22.40 -6.42 5.90
C TYR A 45 -21.37 -6.14 6.99
N GLN A 46 -20.65 -7.18 7.42
CA GLN A 46 -19.53 -7.06 8.34
C GLN A 46 -18.22 -6.94 7.55
N PRO A 47 -17.54 -5.78 7.58
CA PRO A 47 -16.23 -5.62 6.96
C PRO A 47 -15.22 -6.60 7.54
N HIS A 48 -14.27 -7.02 6.71
CA HIS A 48 -13.17 -7.87 7.14
C HIS A 48 -11.83 -7.37 6.61
N SER A 49 -10.76 -7.84 7.24
CA SER A 49 -9.41 -7.45 6.84
C SER A 49 -8.91 -8.19 5.59
N ILE A 50 -7.86 -7.66 4.98
CA ILE A 50 -7.07 -8.36 3.95
C ILE A 50 -6.56 -9.69 4.49
N MET A 51 -6.16 -9.76 5.77
CA MET A 51 -5.64 -11.02 6.36
C MET A 51 -6.74 -12.08 6.43
N THR A 52 -7.94 -11.68 6.81
CA THR A 52 -9.11 -12.56 6.81
C THR A 52 -9.38 -13.11 5.39
N SER A 53 -9.29 -12.26 4.36
CA SER A 53 -9.42 -12.69 2.96
C SER A 53 -8.31 -13.65 2.54
N MET A 54 -7.05 -13.35 2.87
CA MET A 54 -5.92 -14.22 2.54
C MET A 54 -6.07 -15.60 3.17
N THR A 55 -6.47 -15.67 4.44
CA THR A 55 -6.76 -16.94 5.12
C THR A 55 -7.91 -17.68 4.44
N LYS A 56 -9.04 -17.00 4.18
CA LYS A 56 -10.22 -17.59 3.53
C LYS A 56 -9.89 -18.20 2.17
N HIS A 57 -9.08 -17.51 1.37
CA HIS A 57 -8.71 -17.93 0.02
C HIS A 57 -7.39 -18.71 -0.06
N LYS A 58 -6.77 -19.02 1.09
CA LYS A 58 -5.50 -19.75 1.20
C LYS A 58 -4.38 -19.12 0.36
N LEU A 59 -4.34 -17.78 0.31
CA LEU A 59 -3.32 -17.03 -0.41
C LEU A 59 -2.03 -17.02 0.41
N PRO A 60 -0.91 -17.56 -0.11
CA PRO A 60 0.37 -17.54 0.62
C PRO A 60 0.96 -16.13 0.72
N GLY A 61 0.72 -15.29 -0.29
CA GLY A 61 1.18 -13.92 -0.34
C GLY A 61 0.37 -13.07 -1.31
N LEU A 62 0.39 -11.76 -1.09
CA LEU A 62 -0.36 -10.76 -1.86
C LEU A 62 0.34 -9.41 -1.78
N SER A 63 0.41 -8.69 -2.91
CA SER A 63 0.78 -7.28 -2.95
C SER A 63 -0.42 -6.42 -3.30
N VAL A 64 -0.58 -5.29 -2.59
CA VAL A 64 -1.68 -4.34 -2.79
C VAL A 64 -1.11 -2.95 -3.04
N ALA A 65 -1.56 -2.30 -4.10
CA ALA A 65 -1.30 -0.88 -4.38
C ALA A 65 -2.62 -0.12 -4.45
N VAL A 66 -2.73 1.00 -3.74
CA VAL A 66 -3.88 1.92 -3.83
C VAL A 66 -3.43 3.17 -4.57
N ILE A 67 -4.16 3.48 -5.64
CA ILE A 67 -3.92 4.63 -6.50
C ILE A 67 -5.11 5.57 -6.35
N LYS A 68 -4.83 6.85 -6.08
CA LYS A 68 -5.84 7.90 -6.02
C LYS A 68 -5.37 9.08 -6.86
N ASN A 69 -6.21 9.55 -7.78
CA ASN A 69 -5.91 10.68 -8.67
C ASN A 69 -4.58 10.49 -9.44
N GLY A 70 -4.34 9.26 -9.95
CA GLY A 70 -3.12 8.94 -10.70
C GLY A 70 -1.85 8.80 -9.86
N GLN A 71 -1.92 8.97 -8.54
CA GLN A 71 -0.77 8.84 -7.64
C GLN A 71 -0.91 7.60 -6.76
N VAL A 72 0.20 6.89 -6.57
CA VAL A 72 0.28 5.80 -5.59
C VAL A 72 0.23 6.41 -4.20
N VAL A 73 -0.82 6.10 -3.44
CA VAL A 73 -1.00 6.61 -2.07
C VAL A 73 -0.59 5.59 -1.01
N TRP A 74 -0.48 4.31 -1.38
CA TRP A 74 -0.06 3.23 -0.50
C TRP A 74 0.28 1.98 -1.30
N VAL A 75 1.34 1.27 -0.89
CA VAL A 75 1.67 -0.08 -1.37
C VAL A 75 2.10 -0.93 -0.19
N LYS A 76 1.69 -2.20 -0.15
CA LYS A 76 2.13 -3.16 0.88
C LYS A 76 2.12 -4.60 0.36
N GLY A 77 3.16 -5.34 0.73
CA GLY A 77 3.24 -6.79 0.60
C GLY A 77 2.74 -7.49 1.86
N TYR A 78 2.12 -8.66 1.68
CA TYR A 78 1.60 -9.50 2.74
C TYR A 78 1.99 -10.96 2.49
N GLY A 79 2.34 -11.67 3.57
CA GLY A 79 2.68 -13.10 3.51
C GLY A 79 4.02 -13.39 2.84
N ILE A 80 4.12 -14.54 2.18
CA ILE A 80 5.34 -15.05 1.55
C ILE A 80 5.17 -15.22 0.03
N ALA A 81 6.21 -14.85 -0.71
CA ALA A 81 6.31 -15.01 -2.16
C ALA A 81 6.73 -16.43 -2.55
N ASN A 82 7.49 -17.12 -1.69
CA ASN A 82 7.98 -18.47 -1.92
C ASN A 82 7.80 -19.32 -0.65
N LYS A 83 7.15 -20.48 -0.79
CA LYS A 83 6.85 -21.41 0.32
C LYS A 83 8.04 -22.24 0.75
N GLU A 84 8.94 -22.59 -0.16
CA GLU A 84 10.12 -23.40 0.12
C GLU A 84 11.16 -22.60 0.90
N THR A 85 11.37 -21.35 0.49
CA THR A 85 12.36 -20.46 1.12
C THR A 85 11.77 -19.54 2.17
N ASN A 86 10.45 -19.54 2.37
CA ASN A 86 9.72 -18.58 3.20
C ASN A 86 10.05 -17.12 2.89
N THR A 87 10.38 -16.81 1.63
CA THR A 87 10.74 -15.45 1.22
C THR A 87 9.52 -14.54 1.39
N PRO A 88 9.61 -13.41 2.11
CA PRO A 88 8.48 -12.51 2.32
C PRO A 88 8.08 -11.83 1.01
N VAL A 89 6.80 -11.49 0.89
CA VAL A 89 6.34 -10.58 -0.17
C VAL A 89 6.83 -9.16 0.12
N THR A 90 7.39 -8.52 -0.89
CA THR A 90 7.81 -7.11 -0.88
C THR A 90 7.10 -6.33 -1.97
N THR A 91 7.27 -5.01 -1.98
CA THR A 91 6.73 -4.11 -3.01
C THR A 91 7.35 -4.33 -4.40
N GLU A 92 8.46 -5.06 -4.47
CA GLU A 92 9.20 -5.41 -5.69
C GLU A 92 9.00 -6.88 -6.10
N THR A 93 8.19 -7.64 -5.37
CA THR A 93 7.90 -9.03 -5.71
C THR A 93 7.26 -9.10 -7.10
N LEU A 94 7.90 -9.83 -8.00
CA LEU A 94 7.39 -10.05 -9.34
C LEU A 94 6.33 -11.16 -9.33
N TYR A 95 5.24 -10.90 -10.04
CA TYR A 95 4.16 -11.85 -10.25
C TYR A 95 4.06 -12.15 -11.73
N GLN A 96 3.77 -13.39 -12.06
CA GLN A 96 3.32 -13.72 -13.41
C GLN A 96 1.91 -13.18 -13.58
N PHE A 97 1.72 -12.24 -14.49
CA PHE A 97 0.41 -11.75 -14.90
C PHE A 97 -0.02 -12.50 -16.17
N ALA A 98 -1.32 -12.80 -16.27
CA ALA A 98 -1.90 -13.63 -17.33
C ALA A 98 -1.91 -12.96 -18.70
#